data_AF-A0A1G8FKI4-F1
#
_entry.id   AF-A0A1G8FKI4-F1
#
_cell.length_a   1.000
_cell.length_b   1.000
_cell.length_c   1.000
_cell.angle_alpha   90.00
_cell.angle_beta   90.00
_cell.angle_gamma   90.00
#
_symmetry.space_group_name_H-M   'P 1'
#
loop_
_entity.id
_entity.type
_entity.pdbx_description
1 polymer ?
#
loop_
_entity_poly.entity_id
_entity_poly.type
_entity_poly.pdbx_seq_one_letter_code
_entity_poly.pdbx_strand_id
1 'polypeptide(L)'
;MWETGDRVPDTPTIHRLAEIFDISADYLLGLSDNPSPVIKNVDDKDGLAFIDGETPLTEEEKEYLKESLELFRRMKAKREQQKP
;
A
#
# COMPACT_ATOMS: atom_id res chain seq x y z
N MET A 1 12.18 -29.16 26.15
CA MET A 1 13.12 -28.50 25.21
C MET A 1 12.33 -28.15 23.97
N TRP A 2 12.26 -26.87 23.62
CA TRP A 2 11.51 -26.34 22.48
C TRP A 2 12.39 -26.33 21.22
N GLU A 3 12.91 -27.51 20.87
CA GLU A 3 13.78 -27.72 19.70
C GLU A 3 13.36 -29.01 18.98
N THR A 4 12.10 -29.08 18.58
CA THR A 4 11.64 -30.10 17.65
C THR A 4 11.07 -29.34 16.48
N GLY A 5 11.86 -29.20 15.43
CA GLY A 5 11.56 -28.47 14.18
C GLY A 5 10.45 -29.11 13.34
N ASP A 6 9.42 -29.64 13.99
CA ASP A 6 8.30 -30.37 13.39
C ASP A 6 6.96 -29.63 13.57
N ARG A 7 6.98 -28.47 14.26
CA ARG A 7 5.81 -27.60 14.36
C ARG A 7 5.92 -26.48 13.34
N VAL A 8 5.37 -26.75 12.16
CA VAL A 8 5.00 -25.67 11.23
C VAL A 8 3.91 -24.85 11.93
N PRO A 9 4.16 -23.56 12.23
CA PRO A 9 3.15 -22.72 12.87
C PRO A 9 1.92 -22.65 11.96
N ASP A 10 0.73 -22.79 12.54
CA ASP A 10 -0.51 -22.65 11.79
C ASP A 10 -0.66 -21.22 11.25
N THR A 11 -1.44 -21.04 10.18
CA THR A 11 -1.76 -19.73 9.59
C THR A 11 -2.16 -18.65 10.62
N PRO A 12 -3.04 -18.91 11.63
CA PRO A 12 -3.35 -17.91 12.65
C PRO A 12 -2.15 -17.51 13.51
N THR A 13 -1.22 -18.43 13.79
CA THR A 13 0.00 -18.14 14.53
C THR A 13 0.94 -17.27 13.71
N ILE A 14 1.12 -17.57 12.42
CA ILE A 14 1.94 -16.76 11.51
C ILE A 14 1.36 -15.34 11.39
N HIS A 15 0.05 -15.22 11.22
CA HIS A 15 -0.63 -13.92 11.19
C HIS A 15 -0.37 -13.14 12.49
N ARG A 16 -0.50 -13.79 13.64
CA ARG A 16 -0.30 -13.11 14.93
C ARG A 16 1.15 -12.66 15.11
N LEU A 17 2.12 -13.45 14.66
CA LEU A 17 3.53 -13.06 14.68
C LEU A 17 3.80 -11.89 13.73
N ALA A 18 3.24 -11.92 12.51
CA ALA A 18 3.35 -10.82 11.55
C ALA A 18 2.83 -9.50 12.14
N GLU A 19 1.68 -9.52 12.82
CA GLU A 19 1.13 -8.34 13.51
C GLU A 19 1.99 -7.86 14.69
N ILE A 20 2.52 -8.78 15.51
CA ILE A 20 3.32 -8.41 16.70
C ILE A 20 4.64 -7.76 16.29
N PHE A 21 5.26 -8.27 15.23
CA PHE A 21 6.58 -7.82 14.78
C PHE A 21 6.51 -6.78 13.66
N ASP A 22 5.32 -6.39 13.21
CA ASP A 22 5.09 -5.49 12.07
C ASP A 22 5.89 -5.90 10.82
N ILE A 23 5.81 -7.19 10.48
CA ILE A 23 6.53 -7.79 9.34
C ILE A 23 5.58 -8.57 8.43
N SER A 24 6.00 -8.78 7.18
CA SER A 24 5.26 -9.58 6.21
C SER A 24 5.27 -11.06 6.57
N ALA A 25 4.14 -11.74 6.32
CA ALA A 25 4.08 -13.20 6.41
C ALA A 25 5.04 -13.86 5.41
N ASP A 26 5.25 -13.24 4.24
CA ASP A 26 6.25 -13.67 3.26
C ASP A 26 7.68 -13.68 3.83
N TYR A 27 8.04 -12.70 4.67
CA TYR A 27 9.32 -12.67 5.36
C TYR A 27 9.43 -13.77 6.43
N LEU A 28 8.37 -13.98 7.21
CA LEU A 28 8.31 -15.07 8.20
C LEU A 28 8.44 -16.46 7.56
N LEU A 29 7.94 -16.61 6.33
CA LEU A 29 7.98 -17.86 5.55
C LEU A 29 9.22 -18.00 4.67
N GLY A 30 10.10 -16.99 4.63
CA GLY A 30 11.29 -16.98 3.78
C GLY A 30 11.02 -16.89 2.28
N LEU A 31 9.83 -16.42 1.89
CA LEU A 31 9.44 -16.16 0.50
C LEU A 31 9.96 -14.81 0.00
N SER A 32 10.28 -13.89 0.91
CA SER A 32 10.79 -12.55 0.65
C SER A 32 11.89 -12.19 1.64
N ASP A 33 12.92 -11.48 1.18
CA ASP A 33 13.95 -10.88 2.05
C ASP A 33 13.48 -9.54 2.66
N ASN A 34 12.38 -8.98 2.15
CA ASN A 34 11.83 -7.72 2.61
C ASN A 34 10.91 -7.93 3.84
N PRO A 35 11.31 -7.48 5.05
CA PRO A 35 10.50 -7.65 6.25
C PRO A 35 9.24 -6.80 6.22
N SER A 36 9.24 -5.67 5.50
CA SER A 36 8.10 -4.76 5.52
C SER A 36 6.84 -5.41 4.92
N PRO A 37 5.69 -5.34 5.60
CA PRO A 37 4.42 -5.73 5.01
C PRO A 37 4.16 -4.86 3.77
N VAL A 38 3.76 -5.49 2.67
CA VAL A 38 3.26 -4.73 1.51
C VAL A 38 1.93 -4.15 1.96
N ILE A 39 1.93 -2.90 2.42
CA ILE A 39 0.70 -2.17 2.74
C ILE A 39 -0.01 -1.92 1.41
N LYS A 40 -0.81 -2.89 0.99
CA LYS A 40 -1.87 -2.68 0.01
C LYS A 40 -2.94 -1.89 0.76
N ASN A 41 -2.82 -0.56 0.74
CA ASN A 41 -3.90 0.29 1.19
C ASN A 41 -5.17 -0.19 0.48
N VAL A 42 -6.15 -0.65 1.25
CA VAL A 42 -7.40 -1.26 0.74
C VAL A 42 -8.32 -0.25 0.05
N ASP A 43 -7.83 0.96 -0.20
CA ASP A 43 -8.47 2.05 -0.94
C ASP A 43 -7.60 2.52 -2.13
N ASP A 44 -6.76 1.64 -2.70
CA ASP A 44 -5.89 1.92 -3.86
C ASP A 44 -6.67 1.99 -5.19
N LYS A 45 -7.74 2.80 -5.24
CA LYS A 45 -8.34 3.23 -6.50
C LYS A 45 -7.84 4.59 -6.97
N ASP A 46 -7.21 5.35 -6.09
CA ASP A 46 -6.74 6.71 -6.39
C ASP A 46 -5.28 6.75 -6.89
N GLY A 47 -4.52 5.65 -6.79
CA GLY A 47 -3.20 5.51 -7.41
C GLY A 47 -2.18 6.55 -6.95
N LEU A 48 -2.32 7.04 -5.72
CA LEU A 48 -1.48 8.09 -5.15
C LEU A 48 -0.19 7.49 -4.58
N ALA A 49 0.69 7.03 -5.47
CA ALA A 49 1.97 6.42 -5.15
C ALA A 49 2.95 7.32 -4.34
N PHE A 50 2.59 8.59 -4.11
CA PHE A 50 3.39 9.57 -3.38
C PHE A 50 2.90 9.83 -1.95
N ILE A 51 1.72 9.31 -1.57
CA ILE A 51 1.24 9.40 -0.19
C ILE A 51 1.88 8.25 0.56
N ASP A 52 2.93 8.56 1.31
CA ASP A 52 3.45 7.69 2.34
C ASP A 52 2.30 7.46 3.34
N GLY A 53 1.78 6.23 3.39
CA GLY A 53 0.50 5.90 4.03
C GLY A 53 0.43 6.19 5.54
N GLU A 54 1.47 6.78 6.13
CA GLU A 54 1.53 7.21 7.52
C GLU A 54 0.60 8.39 7.83
N THR A 55 0.33 9.29 6.88
CA THR A 55 -0.57 10.43 7.11
C THR A 55 -1.88 10.26 6.34
N PRO A 56 -3.03 10.10 7.05
CA PRO A 56 -4.32 10.06 6.38
C PRO A 56 -4.58 11.43 5.75
N LEU A 57 -4.85 11.43 4.44
CA LEU A 57 -5.16 12.64 3.70
C LEU A 57 -6.45 13.27 4.27
N THR A 58 -6.37 14.54 4.68
CA THR A 58 -7.55 15.27 5.15
C THR A 58 -8.58 15.43 4.03
N GLU A 59 -9.84 15.69 4.37
CA GLU A 59 -10.89 15.92 3.36
C GLU A 59 -10.56 17.09 2.44
N GLU A 60 -9.93 18.12 2.98
CA GLU A 60 -9.46 19.31 2.25
C GLU A 60 -8.38 18.96 1.22
N GLU A 61 -7.41 18.14 1.61
CA GLU A 61 -6.34 17.69 0.71
C GLU A 61 -6.87 16.76 -0.39
N LYS A 62 -7.84 15.89 -0.07
CA LYS A 62 -8.54 15.06 -1.08
C LYS A 62 -9.27 15.92 -2.11
N GLU A 63 -9.97 16.97 -1.66
CA GLU A 63 -10.70 17.88 -2.54
C GLU A 63 -9.75 18.66 -3.46
N TYR A 64 -8.68 19.23 -2.90
CA TYR A 64 -7.66 19.94 -3.67
C TYR A 64 -7.04 19.07 -4.78
N LEU A 65 -6.70 17.83 -4.43
CA LEU A 65 -6.10 16.88 -5.36
C LEU A 65 -7.07 16.50 -6.49
N LYS A 66 -8.36 16.32 -6.17
CA LYS A 66 -9.42 16.05 -7.14
C LYS A 66 -9.59 17.20 -8.12
N GLU A 67 -9.60 18.43 -7.63
CA GLU A 67 -9.69 19.63 -8.47
C GLU A 67 -8.47 19.75 -9.40
N SER A 68 -7.26 19.55 -8.86
CA SER A 68 -6.01 19.56 -9.62
C SER A 68 -6.02 18.53 -10.77
N LEU A 69 -6.49 17.30 -10.49
CA LEU A 69 -6.64 16.25 -11.50
C LEU A 69 -7.64 16.62 -12.60
N GLU A 70 -8.77 17.23 -12.23
CA GLU A 70 -9.78 17.66 -13.19
C GLU A 70 -9.24 18.78 -14.10
N LEU A 71 -8.56 19.77 -13.52
CA LEU A 71 -7.91 20.84 -14.27
C LEU A 71 -6.88 20.27 -15.24
N PHE A 72 -6.04 19.35 -14.78
CA PHE A 72 -5.05 18.69 -15.61
C PHE A 72 -5.69 17.95 -16.80
N ARG A 73 -6.76 17.18 -16.56
CA ARG A 73 -7.52 16.49 -17.61
C ARG A 73 -8.08 17.47 -18.64
N ARG A 74 -8.64 18.60 -18.18
CA ARG A 74 -9.18 19.65 -19.06
C ARG A 74 -8.07 20.31 -19.89
N MET A 75 -6.92 20.59 -19.28
CA MET A 75 -5.77 21.18 -19.96
C MET A 75 -5.18 20.22 -21.00
N LYS A 76 -5.06 18.93 -20.66
CA LYS A 76 -4.60 17.88 -21.57
C LYS A 76 -5.53 17.75 -22.79
N ALA A 77 -6.84 17.67 -22.56
CA ALA A 77 -7.84 17.60 -23.64
C ALA A 77 -7.83 18.82 -24.56
N LYS A 78 -7.58 20.03 -24.02
CA LYS A 78 -7.40 21.25 -24.85
C LYS A 78 -6.09 21.24 -25.64
N ARG A 79 -5.01 20.67 -25.10
CA ARG A 79 -3.72 20.53 -25.82
C ARG A 79 -3.81 19.49 -26.94
N GLU A 80 -4.56 18.42 -26.74
CA GLU A 80 -4.76 17.37 -27.74
C GLU A 80 -5.61 17.85 -28.92
N GLN A 81 -6.62 18.71 -28.69
CA GLN A 81 -7.42 19.31 -29.76
C GLN A 81 -6.71 20.43 -30.53
N GLN A 82 -5.61 20.96 -30.00
CA GLN A 82 -4.79 22.00 -30.65
C GLN A 82 -3.50 21.43 -31.27
N LYS A 83 -3.32 20.11 -31.29
CA LYS A 83 -2.25 19.48 -32.07
C LYS A 83 -2.63 19.57 -33.56
N PRO A 84 -1.80 20.20 -34.40
CA PRO A 84 -2.03 20.31 -35.85
C PRO A 84 -1.89 18.96 -36.56
#